data_AF-V7FJ47-F1
#
_entry.id   AF-V7FJ47-F1
#
_cell.length_a   1.000
_cell.length_b   1.000
_cell.length_c   1.000
_cell.angle_alpha   90.00
_cell.angle_beta   90.00
_cell.angle_gamma   90.00
#
_symmetry.space_group_name_H-M   'P 1'
#
loop_
_entity.id
_entity.type
_entity.pdbx_description
1 polymer ?
#
loop_
_entity_poly.entity_id
_entity_poly.type
_entity_poly.pdbx_seq_one_letter_code
_entity_poly.pdbx_strand_id
1 'polypeptide(L)'
;MLERGMVETIAAALSAHGLILRGGFNFAGGEGTPSGLSGAAARSVLLVGQAGAAPWPHFLRWLEKQSQPIDDSLDRWSRGVIGAVAEKFGARAVSPSDRPYLPFQQWAMQAEGLKPSPLGILMHPQYGLWHAYRGALLFENEIALHERRDVIHLCDTCLEKPCLKSCPVAAYSADGFVHETCLAHVRGQNGGPCRTGGCLDRNACPYGIDYRYPAEVQAFHMAAFAR
;
A
#
# COMPACT_ATOMS: atom_id res chain seq x y z
N MET A 1 14.11 -14.65 -18.63
CA MET A 1 14.54 -13.93 -17.41
C MET A 1 14.58 -12.45 -17.75
N LEU A 2 13.87 -11.60 -17.02
CA LEU A 2 13.87 -10.16 -17.25
C LEU A 2 15.11 -9.53 -16.60
N GLU A 3 15.80 -8.68 -17.35
CA GLU A 3 17.07 -8.06 -16.95
C GLU A 3 16.88 -6.97 -15.89
N ARG A 4 17.91 -6.73 -15.06
CA ARG A 4 17.91 -5.68 -14.04
C ARG A 4 17.56 -4.29 -14.58
N GLY A 5 18.01 -3.97 -15.80
CA GLY A 5 17.70 -2.69 -16.46
C GLY A 5 16.21 -2.48 -16.73
N MET A 6 15.41 -3.55 -16.89
CA MET A 6 13.97 -3.43 -17.02
C MET A 6 13.31 -2.97 -15.71
N VAL A 7 13.73 -3.54 -14.57
CA VAL A 7 13.18 -3.17 -13.25
C VAL A 7 13.45 -1.70 -12.94
N GLU A 8 14.66 -1.21 -13.27
CA GLU A 8 15.02 0.20 -13.13
C GLU A 8 14.18 1.10 -14.05
N THR A 9 13.92 0.67 -15.28
CA THR A 9 13.07 1.44 -16.21
C THR A 9 11.61 1.47 -15.76
N ILE A 10 11.09 0.38 -15.20
CA ILE A 10 9.77 0.32 -14.57
C ILE A 10 9.71 1.27 -13.37
N ALA A 11 10.72 1.23 -12.50
CA ALA A 11 10.81 2.11 -11.34
C ALA A 11 10.80 3.59 -11.77
N ALA A 12 11.57 3.94 -12.80
CA ALA A 12 11.58 5.29 -13.36
C ALA A 12 10.20 5.71 -13.89
N ALA A 13 9.53 4.83 -14.64
CA ALA A 13 8.18 5.09 -15.17
C ALA A 13 7.14 5.33 -14.05
N LEU A 14 7.20 4.56 -12.97
CA LEU A 14 6.34 4.73 -11.79
C LEU A 14 6.66 6.01 -11.01
N SER A 15 7.95 6.34 -10.87
CA SER A 15 8.41 7.51 -10.11
C SER A 15 7.92 8.84 -10.68
N ALA A 16 7.66 8.91 -11.99
CA ALA A 16 7.04 10.06 -12.65
C ALA A 16 5.63 10.41 -12.11
N HIS A 17 5.03 9.48 -11.37
CA HIS A 17 3.71 9.62 -10.74
C HIS A 17 3.76 9.57 -9.21
N GLY A 18 4.95 9.65 -8.61
CA GLY A 18 5.14 9.53 -7.16
C GLY A 18 4.95 8.10 -6.63
N LEU A 19 4.85 7.10 -7.51
CA LEU A 19 4.80 5.68 -7.14
C LEU A 19 6.22 5.09 -7.14
N ILE A 20 6.43 4.06 -6.34
CA ILE A 20 7.69 3.33 -6.23
C ILE A 20 7.45 1.83 -6.34
N LEU A 21 8.49 1.10 -6.74
CA LEU A 21 8.54 -0.34 -6.53
C LEU A 21 8.67 -0.63 -5.04
N ARG A 22 7.89 -1.59 -4.58
CA ARG A 22 7.83 -2.07 -3.19
C ARG A 22 8.33 -3.52 -3.10
N GLY A 23 9.41 -3.80 -3.82
CA GLY A 23 9.99 -5.14 -3.96
C GLY A 23 9.24 -6.05 -4.93
N GLY A 24 9.68 -7.30 -4.97
CA GLY A 24 9.10 -8.35 -5.80
C GLY A 24 9.68 -9.71 -5.46
N PHE A 25 9.16 -10.76 -6.09
CA PHE A 25 9.70 -12.11 -5.99
C PHE A 25 9.25 -12.97 -7.19
N ASN A 26 9.93 -14.10 -7.39
CA ASN A 26 9.51 -15.12 -8.34
C ASN A 26 8.61 -16.14 -7.62
N PHE A 27 7.47 -16.47 -8.22
CA PHE A 27 6.57 -17.48 -7.68
C PHE A 27 7.22 -18.86 -7.78
N ALA A 28 7.01 -19.71 -6.77
CA ALA A 28 7.42 -21.12 -6.82
C ALA A 28 6.51 -21.98 -7.74
N GLY A 29 5.44 -21.38 -8.29
CA GLY A 29 4.35 -22.08 -8.98
C GLY A 29 3.37 -22.72 -8.01
N GLY A 30 2.34 -23.38 -8.56
CA GLY A 30 1.33 -24.11 -7.79
C GLY A 30 -0.07 -23.50 -7.80
N GLU A 31 -0.99 -24.19 -7.14
CA GLU A 31 -2.39 -23.78 -7.01
C GLU A 31 -2.50 -22.41 -6.35
N GLY A 32 -3.27 -21.50 -6.95
CA GLY A 32 -3.42 -20.12 -6.46
C GLY A 32 -2.44 -19.10 -7.03
N THR A 33 -1.50 -19.51 -7.89
CA THR A 33 -0.67 -18.55 -8.65
C THR A 33 -1.57 -17.72 -9.59
N PRO A 34 -1.54 -16.38 -9.52
CA PRO A 34 -2.36 -15.55 -10.39
C PRO A 34 -1.93 -15.70 -11.85
N SER A 35 -2.86 -15.57 -12.78
CA SER A 35 -2.52 -15.57 -14.20
C SER A 35 -1.82 -14.28 -14.62
N GLY A 36 -0.83 -14.40 -15.50
CA GLY A 36 -0.17 -13.32 -16.21
C GLY A 36 -1.02 -12.75 -17.34
N LEU A 37 -0.37 -12.04 -18.26
CA LEU A 37 -1.03 -11.28 -19.33
C LEU A 37 -1.71 -12.19 -20.37
N SER A 38 -1.09 -13.32 -20.73
CA SER A 38 -1.62 -14.28 -21.70
C SER A 38 -2.66 -15.24 -21.10
N GLY A 39 -2.86 -15.18 -19.78
CA GLY A 39 -3.64 -16.17 -19.03
C GLY A 39 -2.80 -17.34 -18.49
N ALA A 40 -1.52 -17.46 -18.86
CA ALA A 40 -0.61 -18.44 -18.25
C ALA A 40 -0.33 -18.08 -16.78
N ALA A 41 0.22 -19.01 -15.99
CA ALA A 41 0.59 -18.71 -14.61
C ALA A 41 1.70 -17.65 -14.56
N ALA A 42 1.53 -16.62 -13.72
CA ALA A 42 2.60 -15.65 -13.49
C ALA A 42 3.80 -16.34 -12.84
N ARG A 43 5.01 -15.98 -13.30
CA ARG A 43 6.28 -16.46 -12.76
C ARG A 43 6.92 -15.48 -11.80
N SER A 44 6.55 -14.20 -11.86
CA SER A 44 7.05 -13.19 -10.95
C SER A 44 6.05 -12.05 -10.73
N VAL A 45 6.29 -11.32 -9.65
CA VAL A 45 5.51 -10.14 -9.26
C VAL A 45 6.43 -9.01 -8.84
N LEU A 46 6.13 -7.79 -9.29
CA LEU A 46 6.65 -6.55 -8.73
C LEU A 46 5.51 -5.80 -8.04
N LEU A 47 5.66 -5.51 -6.75
CA LEU A 47 4.69 -4.73 -6.01
C LEU A 47 4.92 -3.24 -6.28
N VAL A 48 3.82 -2.50 -6.39
CA VAL A 48 3.80 -1.07 -6.67
C VAL A 48 3.00 -0.38 -5.58
N GLY A 49 3.53 0.75 -5.11
CA GLY A 49 2.88 1.50 -4.05
C GLY A 49 3.52 2.85 -3.85
N GLN A 50 3.43 3.36 -2.63
CA GLN A 50 4.02 4.64 -2.26
C GLN A 50 4.61 4.63 -0.87
N ALA A 51 5.57 5.53 -0.66
CA ALA A 51 6.01 6.00 0.64
C ALA A 51 5.51 7.43 0.84
N GLY A 52 4.89 7.69 2.00
CA GLY A 52 4.24 8.96 2.28
C GLY A 52 3.19 9.36 1.26
N ALA A 53 3.04 10.68 1.09
CA ALA A 53 2.06 11.29 0.19
C ALA A 53 2.64 11.65 -1.19
N ALA A 54 3.75 11.05 -1.62
CA ALA A 54 4.38 11.39 -2.90
C ALA A 54 3.44 11.33 -4.13
N PRO A 55 2.49 10.37 -4.24
CA PRO A 55 1.50 10.37 -5.33
C PRO A 55 0.50 11.52 -5.30
N TRP A 56 0.29 12.15 -4.14
CA TRP A 56 -0.85 13.01 -3.87
C TRP A 56 -0.96 14.20 -4.85
N PRO A 57 0.11 14.95 -5.15
CA PRO A 57 0.02 16.04 -6.13
C PRO A 57 -0.29 15.56 -7.55
N HIS A 58 0.13 14.35 -7.92
CA HIS A 58 -0.14 13.77 -9.23
C HIS A 58 -1.60 13.32 -9.35
N PHE A 59 -2.12 12.72 -8.28
CA PHE A 59 -3.53 12.35 -8.16
C PHE A 59 -4.43 13.60 -8.22
N LEU A 60 -4.13 14.66 -7.48
CA LEU A 60 -4.92 15.90 -7.50
C LEU A 60 -4.98 16.53 -8.90
N ARG A 61 -3.83 16.66 -9.58
CA ARG A 61 -3.79 17.17 -10.97
C ARG A 61 -4.58 16.31 -11.95
N TRP A 62 -4.68 15.00 -11.70
CA TRP A 62 -5.54 14.13 -12.50
C TRP A 62 -7.01 14.33 -12.16
N LEU A 63 -7.34 14.48 -10.86
CA LEU A 63 -8.69 14.66 -10.36
C LEU A 63 -9.31 15.98 -10.86
N GLU A 64 -8.53 17.05 -10.90
CA GLU A 64 -8.95 18.37 -11.43
C GLU A 64 -9.39 18.33 -12.90
N LYS A 65 -8.93 17.33 -13.67
CA LYS A 65 -9.29 17.16 -15.08
C LYS A 65 -10.58 16.36 -15.29
N GLN A 66 -11.18 15.84 -14.22
CA GLN A 66 -12.39 15.03 -14.30
C GLN A 66 -13.62 15.93 -14.31
N SER A 67 -14.50 15.71 -15.28
CA SER A 67 -15.70 16.53 -15.48
C SER A 67 -16.84 16.20 -14.50
N GLN A 68 -16.76 15.07 -13.80
CA GLN A 68 -17.76 14.57 -12.87
C GLN A 68 -17.08 13.96 -11.65
N PRO A 69 -17.76 13.88 -10.49
CA PRO A 69 -17.30 13.12 -9.34
C PRO A 69 -17.01 11.65 -9.72
N ILE A 70 -15.94 11.09 -9.15
CA ILE A 70 -15.50 9.73 -9.43
C ILE A 70 -15.42 8.95 -8.11
N ASP A 71 -16.18 7.87 -8.02
CA ASP A 71 -16.05 6.89 -6.94
C ASP A 71 -14.71 6.17 -7.01
N ASP A 72 -14.12 5.92 -5.84
CA ASP A 72 -12.81 5.30 -5.68
C ASP A 72 -11.73 5.95 -6.56
N SER A 73 -11.78 7.29 -6.65
CA SER A 73 -10.96 8.09 -7.56
C SER A 73 -9.46 7.78 -7.47
N LEU A 74 -8.94 7.56 -6.26
CA LEU A 74 -7.55 7.21 -6.07
C LEU A 74 -7.20 5.81 -6.60
N ASP A 75 -8.12 4.85 -6.47
CA ASP A 75 -7.93 3.50 -7.01
C ASP A 75 -8.02 3.51 -8.53
N ARG A 76 -8.95 4.26 -9.11
CA ARG A 76 -9.03 4.43 -10.58
C ARG A 76 -7.78 5.09 -11.15
N TRP A 77 -7.30 6.16 -10.51
CA TRP A 77 -6.05 6.81 -10.89
C TRP A 77 -4.87 5.83 -10.82
N SER A 78 -4.75 5.12 -9.69
CA SER A 78 -3.66 4.15 -9.48
C SER A 78 -3.69 3.02 -10.52
N ARG A 79 -4.88 2.46 -10.81
CA ARG A 79 -5.09 1.45 -11.84
C ARG A 79 -4.68 1.94 -13.22
N GLY A 80 -5.04 3.18 -13.58
CA GLY A 80 -4.66 3.78 -14.86
C GLY A 80 -3.14 3.92 -15.01
N VAL A 81 -2.47 4.47 -14.00
CA VAL A 81 -1.01 4.65 -14.01
C VAL A 81 -0.28 3.31 -14.06
N ILE A 82 -0.64 2.38 -13.17
CA ILE A 82 0.01 1.06 -13.09
C ILE A 82 -0.30 0.22 -14.33
N GLY A 83 -1.53 0.31 -14.85
CA GLY A 83 -1.95 -0.35 -16.08
C GLY A 83 -1.17 0.11 -17.31
N ALA A 84 -0.94 1.42 -17.47
CA ALA A 84 -0.12 1.96 -18.56
C ALA A 84 1.33 1.49 -18.48
N VAL A 85 1.89 1.38 -17.26
CA VAL A 85 3.21 0.77 -17.06
C VAL A 85 3.17 -0.72 -17.43
N ALA A 86 2.15 -1.46 -16.97
CA ALA A 86 2.02 -2.88 -17.27
C ALA A 86 1.97 -3.16 -18.77
N GLU A 87 1.15 -2.41 -19.53
CA GLU A 87 1.06 -2.52 -20.99
C GLU A 87 2.40 -2.30 -21.67
N LYS A 88 3.12 -1.23 -21.27
CA LYS A 88 4.43 -0.89 -21.84
C LYS A 88 5.48 -1.99 -21.65
N PHE A 89 5.40 -2.75 -20.55
CA PHE A 89 6.40 -3.76 -20.20
C PHE A 89 5.89 -5.20 -20.33
N GLY A 90 4.73 -5.42 -20.95
CA GLY A 90 4.18 -6.76 -21.16
C GLY A 90 3.80 -7.49 -19.87
N ALA A 91 3.35 -6.74 -18.86
CA ALA A 91 2.87 -7.27 -17.59
C ALA A 91 1.34 -7.23 -17.52
N ARG A 92 0.76 -8.03 -16.63
CA ARG A 92 -0.61 -7.82 -16.16
C ARG A 92 -0.61 -6.97 -14.90
N ALA A 93 -1.35 -5.88 -14.90
CA ALA A 93 -1.62 -5.11 -13.68
C ALA A 93 -2.74 -5.77 -12.87
N VAL A 94 -2.55 -5.84 -11.55
CA VAL A 94 -3.59 -6.22 -10.58
C VAL A 94 -3.60 -5.24 -9.40
N SER A 95 -4.74 -5.09 -8.74
CA SER A 95 -4.95 -4.13 -7.65
C SER A 95 -5.39 -4.81 -6.36
N PRO A 96 -5.09 -4.25 -5.16
CA PRO A 96 -5.54 -4.80 -3.88
C PRO A 96 -7.07 -4.93 -3.76
N SER A 97 -7.79 -4.08 -4.49
CA SER A 97 -9.25 -4.02 -4.55
C SER A 97 -9.90 -5.01 -5.53
N ASP A 98 -9.09 -5.73 -6.34
CA ASP A 98 -9.64 -6.66 -7.33
C ASP A 98 -10.28 -7.87 -6.65
N ARG A 99 -11.30 -8.45 -7.29
CA ARG A 99 -12.01 -9.65 -6.78
C ARG A 99 -11.86 -10.82 -7.76
N PRO A 100 -11.63 -12.05 -7.27
CA PRO A 100 -11.38 -12.42 -5.87
C PRO A 100 -10.09 -11.77 -5.34
N TYR A 101 -10.06 -11.47 -4.03
CA TYR A 101 -8.95 -10.73 -3.43
C TYR A 101 -7.63 -11.49 -3.57
N LEU A 102 -6.61 -10.78 -4.01
CA LEU A 102 -5.24 -11.27 -4.07
C LEU A 102 -4.53 -11.02 -2.73
N PRO A 103 -3.59 -11.89 -2.31
CA PRO A 103 -2.99 -11.82 -0.99
C PRO A 103 -1.87 -10.77 -0.92
N PHE A 104 -2.18 -9.51 -1.24
CA PHE A 104 -1.24 -8.40 -1.31
C PHE A 104 -0.38 -8.23 -0.05
N GLN A 105 -0.97 -8.43 1.14
CA GLN A 105 -0.22 -8.34 2.39
C GLN A 105 0.83 -9.46 2.51
N GLN A 106 0.50 -10.69 2.10
CA GLN A 106 1.45 -11.80 2.09
C GLN A 106 2.55 -11.56 1.05
N TRP A 107 2.19 -11.05 -0.13
CA TRP A 107 3.18 -10.67 -1.15
C TRP A 107 4.12 -9.58 -0.64
N ALA A 108 3.61 -8.57 0.05
CA ALA A 108 4.42 -7.52 0.67
C ALA A 108 5.38 -8.07 1.74
N MET A 109 4.91 -8.95 2.61
CA MET A 109 5.74 -9.62 3.62
C MET A 109 6.81 -10.49 2.96
N GLN A 110 6.54 -11.11 1.82
CA GLN A 110 7.52 -11.91 1.08
C GLN A 110 8.55 -11.02 0.38
N ALA A 111 8.09 -10.01 -0.37
CA ALA A 111 8.90 -9.11 -1.19
C ALA A 111 9.85 -8.23 -0.37
N GLU A 112 9.39 -7.71 0.76
CA GLU A 112 10.13 -6.69 1.54
C GLU A 112 10.53 -7.19 2.92
N GLY A 113 10.07 -8.37 3.34
CA GLY A 113 10.34 -8.92 4.66
C GLY A 113 9.71 -8.20 5.84
N LEU A 114 8.67 -7.41 5.56
CA LEU A 114 7.94 -6.69 6.59
C LEU A 114 7.13 -7.63 7.47
N LYS A 115 6.86 -7.17 8.70
CA LYS A 115 5.94 -7.82 9.65
C LYS A 115 4.84 -6.81 10.04
N PRO A 116 3.65 -7.29 10.42
CA PRO A 116 2.58 -6.42 10.91
C PRO A 116 2.97 -5.69 12.21
N SER A 117 2.64 -4.41 12.30
CA SER A 117 2.60 -3.68 13.57
C SER A 117 1.36 -4.09 14.38
N PRO A 118 1.25 -3.69 15.67
CA PRO A 118 0.04 -3.89 16.45
C PRO A 118 -1.24 -3.28 15.83
N LEU A 119 -1.10 -2.34 14.89
CA LEU A 119 -2.24 -1.73 14.19
C LEU A 119 -2.62 -2.51 12.90
N GLY A 120 -1.99 -3.65 12.63
CA GLY A 120 -2.21 -4.46 11.42
C GLY A 120 -1.54 -3.92 10.15
N ILE A 121 -1.08 -2.67 10.15
CA ILE A 121 -0.28 -2.08 9.07
C ILE A 121 1.15 -2.65 9.13
N LEU A 122 1.70 -3.08 8.00
CA LEU A 122 3.09 -3.55 7.93
C LEU A 122 4.08 -2.45 8.32
N MET A 123 5.01 -2.73 9.22
CA MET A 123 6.01 -1.77 9.68
C MET A 123 7.21 -1.76 8.73
N HIS A 124 7.42 -0.63 8.03
CA HIS A 124 8.61 -0.46 7.18
C HIS A 124 9.74 0.22 7.97
N PRO A 125 11.01 -0.24 7.86
CA PRO A 125 12.14 0.30 8.63
C PRO A 125 12.46 1.78 8.35
N GLN A 126 12.10 2.27 7.17
CA GLN A 126 12.26 3.68 6.77
C GLN A 126 10.95 4.49 6.88
N TYR A 127 9.88 4.03 6.23
CA TYR A 127 8.61 4.76 6.12
C TYR A 127 7.70 4.60 7.34
N GLY A 128 8.08 3.80 8.33
CA GLY A 128 7.24 3.44 9.47
C GLY A 128 5.93 2.82 8.99
N LEU A 129 4.81 3.39 9.45
CA LEU A 129 3.47 2.99 9.02
C LEU A 129 2.99 3.75 7.79
N TRP A 130 3.75 4.70 7.24
CA TRP A 130 3.29 5.67 6.23
C TRP A 130 3.65 5.25 4.82
N HIS A 131 3.10 4.11 4.42
CA HIS A 131 3.23 3.58 3.07
C HIS A 131 1.98 2.79 2.71
N ALA A 132 1.81 2.48 1.42
CA ALA A 132 0.77 1.55 0.98
C ALA A 132 1.17 0.84 -0.31
N TYR A 133 0.39 -0.17 -0.67
CA TYR A 133 0.44 -0.87 -1.94
C TYR A 133 -0.79 -0.45 -2.76
N ARG A 134 -0.57 -0.20 -4.06
CA ARG A 134 -1.60 0.28 -5.00
C ARG A 134 -1.84 -0.67 -6.15
N GLY A 135 -0.89 -1.55 -6.42
CA GLY A 135 -1.04 -2.59 -7.42
C GLY A 135 0.20 -3.47 -7.51
N ALA A 136 0.17 -4.40 -8.44
CA ALA A 136 1.30 -5.25 -8.75
C ALA A 136 1.38 -5.51 -10.26
N LEU A 137 2.59 -5.73 -10.75
CA LEU A 137 2.87 -6.12 -12.13
C LEU A 137 3.22 -7.61 -12.12
N LEU A 138 2.39 -8.42 -12.77
CA LEU A 138 2.58 -9.86 -12.91
C LEU A 138 3.22 -10.15 -14.26
N PHE A 139 4.30 -10.94 -14.25
CA PHE A 139 5.01 -11.34 -15.46
C PHE A 139 5.04 -12.85 -15.60
N GLU A 140 4.99 -13.33 -16.84
CA GLU A 140 5.12 -14.76 -17.18
C GLU A 140 6.59 -15.19 -17.33
N ASN A 141 7.51 -14.31 -16.96
CA ASN A 141 8.94 -14.56 -16.89
C ASN A 141 9.42 -14.31 -15.46
N GLU A 142 10.46 -15.03 -15.04
CA GLU A 142 11.19 -14.69 -13.82
C GLU A 142 11.97 -13.39 -13.99
N ILE A 143 12.10 -12.64 -12.90
CA ILE A 143 12.85 -11.39 -12.82
C ILE A 143 14.10 -11.62 -11.98
N ALA A 144 15.22 -11.05 -12.41
CA ALA A 144 16.43 -10.96 -11.60
C ALA A 144 16.24 -9.87 -10.52
N LEU A 145 15.97 -10.29 -9.29
CA LEU A 145 15.75 -9.41 -8.14
C LEU A 145 16.97 -9.43 -7.21
N HIS A 146 17.13 -8.36 -6.44
CA HIS A 146 18.09 -8.36 -5.34
C HIS A 146 17.61 -9.30 -4.24
N GLU A 147 18.54 -10.00 -3.60
CA GLU A 147 18.22 -10.83 -2.45
C GLU A 147 17.54 -9.99 -1.36
N ARG A 148 16.50 -10.59 -0.77
CA ARG A 148 15.80 -10.01 0.36
C ARG A 148 16.77 -9.81 1.51
N ARG A 149 16.85 -8.58 2.01
CA ARG A 149 17.60 -8.27 3.22
C ARG A 149 16.73 -8.50 4.44
N ASP A 150 17.33 -8.99 5.52
CA ASP A 150 16.68 -8.96 6.82
C ASP A 150 16.45 -7.51 7.23
N VAL A 151 15.20 -7.19 7.58
CA VAL A 151 14.78 -5.85 7.98
C VAL A 151 14.46 -5.82 9.46
N ILE A 152 14.90 -4.76 10.14
CA ILE A 152 14.53 -4.50 11.52
C ILE A 152 13.03 -4.20 11.63
N HIS A 153 12.41 -4.65 12.72
CA HIS A 153 11.02 -4.35 13.02
C HIS A 153 10.94 -3.30 14.13
N LEU A 154 10.62 -2.05 13.77
CA LEU A 154 10.71 -0.89 14.67
C LEU A 154 9.80 -0.95 15.90
N CYS A 155 8.76 -1.79 15.90
CA CYS A 155 7.95 -2.00 17.10
C CYS A 155 8.74 -2.72 18.21
N ASP A 156 9.73 -3.53 17.86
CA ASP A 156 10.50 -4.35 18.80
C ASP A 156 11.39 -3.47 19.68
N THR A 157 11.78 -2.29 19.17
CA THR A 157 12.55 -1.27 19.91
C THR A 157 11.66 -0.17 20.49
N CYS A 158 10.34 -0.22 20.26
CA CYS A 158 9.38 0.76 20.78
C CYS A 158 8.87 0.35 22.16
N LEU A 159 9.49 0.85 23.23
CA LEU A 159 9.06 0.52 24.60
C LEU A 159 7.69 1.13 24.92
N GLU A 160 7.52 2.43 24.67
CA GLU A 160 6.34 3.20 25.10
C GLU A 160 5.03 2.86 24.40
N LYS A 161 5.12 2.35 23.16
CA LYS A 161 3.99 2.01 22.26
C LYS A 161 2.84 3.04 22.34
N PRO A 162 3.10 4.33 22.08
CA PRO A 162 2.09 5.38 22.20
C PRO A 162 0.87 5.12 21.31
N CYS A 163 1.07 4.44 20.17
CA CYS A 163 0.00 4.01 19.28
C CYS A 163 -1.00 3.02 19.88
N LEU A 164 -0.77 2.46 21.07
CA LEU A 164 -1.78 1.64 21.77
C LEU A 164 -2.56 2.47 22.80
N LYS A 165 -2.19 3.72 23.04
CA LYS A 165 -2.80 4.55 24.08
C LYS A 165 -3.63 5.71 23.50
N SER A 166 -3.63 5.89 22.18
CA SER A 166 -4.20 7.08 21.54
C SER A 166 -5.61 6.88 21.01
N CYS A 167 -6.05 5.65 20.74
CA CYS A 167 -7.41 5.38 20.27
C CYS A 167 -8.41 5.51 21.42
N PRO A 168 -9.41 6.41 21.31
CA PRO A 168 -10.41 6.61 22.34
C PRO A 168 -11.35 5.40 22.52
N VAL A 169 -11.33 4.45 21.59
CA VAL A 169 -12.17 3.24 21.62
C VAL A 169 -11.36 1.95 21.53
N ALA A 170 -10.03 2.02 21.67
CA ALA A 170 -9.12 0.87 21.62
C ALA A 170 -9.44 -0.10 20.48
N ALA A 171 -9.54 0.42 19.24
CA ALA A 171 -9.94 -0.38 18.07
C ALA A 171 -8.80 -1.28 17.53
N TYR A 172 -8.11 -1.96 18.44
CA TYR A 172 -7.06 -2.93 18.16
C TYR A 172 -7.19 -4.10 19.16
N SER A 173 -6.77 -5.29 18.75
CA SER A 173 -6.73 -6.50 19.57
C SER A 173 -5.44 -7.27 19.32
N ALA A 174 -5.23 -8.37 20.04
CA ALA A 174 -4.15 -9.32 19.74
C ALA A 174 -4.24 -9.88 18.30
N ASP A 175 -5.46 -9.95 17.75
CA ASP A 175 -5.76 -10.47 16.41
C ASP A 175 -5.74 -9.37 15.32
N GLY A 176 -5.54 -8.10 15.70
CA GLY A 176 -5.37 -6.98 14.79
C GLY A 176 -6.43 -5.89 14.93
N PHE A 177 -6.72 -5.20 13.82
CA PHE A 177 -7.58 -4.01 13.81
C PHE A 177 -9.07 -4.38 13.99
N VAL A 178 -9.74 -3.74 14.95
CA VAL A 178 -11.16 -3.98 15.24
C VAL A 178 -12.01 -3.02 14.41
N HIS A 179 -12.27 -3.42 13.16
CA HIS A 179 -12.90 -2.59 12.13
C HIS A 179 -14.22 -1.96 12.58
N GLU A 180 -15.17 -2.75 13.06
CA GLU A 180 -16.52 -2.29 13.41
C GLU A 180 -16.51 -1.25 14.53
N THR A 181 -15.68 -1.46 15.57
CA THR A 181 -15.54 -0.50 16.68
C THR A 181 -14.95 0.83 16.21
N CYS A 182 -13.93 0.78 15.34
CA CYS A 182 -13.36 1.99 14.75
C CYS A 182 -14.39 2.72 13.88
N LEU A 183 -15.09 2.00 13.00
CA LEU A 183 -16.07 2.58 12.08
C LEU A 183 -17.23 3.24 12.83
N ALA A 184 -17.76 2.57 13.87
CA ALA A 184 -18.81 3.13 14.72
C ALA A 184 -18.36 4.44 15.40
N HIS A 185 -17.15 4.48 15.95
CA HIS A 185 -16.59 5.69 16.55
C HIS A 185 -16.40 6.81 15.52
N VAL A 186 -15.80 6.50 14.37
CA VAL A 186 -15.52 7.46 13.29
C VAL A 186 -16.81 8.07 12.74
N ARG A 187 -17.91 7.31 12.66
CA ARG A 187 -19.23 7.83 12.23
C ARG A 187 -19.99 8.57 13.35
N GLY A 188 -19.63 8.34 14.61
CA GLY A 188 -20.27 8.97 15.77
C GLY A 188 -19.95 10.46 15.95
N GLN A 189 -20.63 11.06 16.94
CA GLN A 189 -20.51 12.48 17.29
C GLN A 189 -19.07 12.88 17.64
N ASN A 190 -18.35 12.01 18.35
CA ASN A 190 -16.97 12.23 18.78
C ASN A 190 -15.90 11.83 17.75
N GLY A 191 -16.29 11.32 16.57
CA GLY A 191 -15.35 10.87 15.54
C GLY A 191 -14.67 11.98 14.73
N GLY A 192 -15.02 13.26 14.96
CA GLY A 192 -14.51 14.41 14.21
C GLY A 192 -12.98 14.51 14.12
N PRO A 193 -12.22 14.32 15.22
CA PRO A 193 -10.77 14.28 15.19
C PRO A 193 -10.23 13.17 14.28
N CYS A 194 -10.81 11.98 14.31
CA CYS A 194 -10.41 10.87 13.42
C CYS A 194 -10.75 11.17 11.96
N ARG A 195 -11.91 11.77 11.67
CA ARG A 195 -12.33 12.11 10.30
C ARG A 195 -11.43 13.16 9.63
N THR A 196 -10.91 14.10 10.41
CA THR A 196 -10.14 15.26 9.88
C THR A 196 -8.64 15.12 10.05
N GLY A 197 -8.18 14.47 11.13
CA GLY A 197 -6.77 14.29 11.47
C GLY A 197 -6.22 12.89 11.17
N GLY A 198 -7.05 11.94 10.74
CA GLY A 198 -6.64 10.55 10.53
C GLY A 198 -6.70 9.69 11.78
N CYS A 199 -6.22 8.45 11.66
CA CYS A 199 -6.13 7.52 12.78
C CYS A 199 -5.18 8.05 13.87
N LEU A 200 -5.69 8.22 15.09
CA LEU A 200 -4.92 8.75 16.23
C LEU A 200 -3.77 7.81 16.62
N ASP A 201 -3.99 6.49 16.62
CA ASP A 201 -2.93 5.50 16.88
C ASP A 201 -1.79 5.58 15.87
N ARG A 202 -2.11 5.69 14.59
CA ARG A 202 -1.11 5.78 13.52
C ARG A 202 -0.31 7.08 13.64
N ASN A 203 -0.97 8.20 13.97
CA ASN A 203 -0.31 9.49 14.22
C ASN A 203 0.53 9.52 15.50
N ALA A 204 0.23 8.67 16.48
CA ALA A 204 1.03 8.54 17.68
C ALA A 204 2.32 7.73 17.47
N CYS A 205 2.42 6.94 16.39
CA CYS A 205 3.64 6.20 16.08
C CYS A 205 4.83 7.17 15.84
N PRO A 206 5.96 6.98 16.56
CA PRO A 206 7.12 7.87 16.45
C PRO A 206 8.00 7.58 15.23
N TYR A 207 7.72 6.50 14.48
CA TYR A 207 8.56 6.06 13.37
C TYR A 207 8.00 6.48 12.01
N GLY A 208 8.90 6.89 11.10
CA GLY A 208 8.55 7.32 9.76
C GLY A 208 7.80 8.66 9.72
N ILE A 209 8.02 9.54 10.71
CA ILE A 209 7.32 10.84 10.83
C ILE A 209 7.50 11.69 9.57
N ASP A 210 8.67 11.65 8.94
CA ASP A 210 8.95 12.39 7.70
C ASP A 210 8.08 11.92 6.51
N TYR A 211 7.52 10.72 6.60
CA TYR A 211 6.61 10.14 5.60
C TYR A 211 5.15 10.31 5.99
N ARG A 212 4.86 10.88 7.17
CA ARG A 212 3.49 11.07 7.65
C ARG A 212 2.65 11.78 6.59
N TYR A 213 1.47 11.23 6.34
CA TYR A 213 0.56 11.82 5.39
C TYR A 213 0.12 13.20 5.91
N PRO A 214 0.12 14.25 5.07
CA PRO A 214 -0.49 15.52 5.41
C PRO A 214 -1.97 15.35 5.81
N ALA A 215 -2.48 16.26 6.63
CA ALA A 215 -3.81 16.13 7.23
C ALA A 215 -4.91 15.95 6.17
N GLU A 216 -4.82 16.64 5.04
CA GLU A 216 -5.75 16.53 3.91
C GLU A 216 -5.77 15.13 3.28
N VAL A 217 -4.61 14.46 3.20
CA VAL A 217 -4.51 13.09 2.68
C VAL A 217 -5.10 12.10 3.67
N GLN A 218 -4.88 12.33 4.97
CA GLN A 218 -5.47 11.53 6.03
C GLN A 218 -6.99 11.67 6.05
N ALA A 219 -7.50 12.91 5.97
CA ALA A 219 -8.93 13.20 5.89
C ALA A 219 -9.57 12.55 4.67
N PHE A 220 -8.93 12.61 3.50
CA PHE A 220 -9.40 11.93 2.28
C PHE A 220 -9.58 10.42 2.51
N HIS A 221 -8.58 9.76 3.11
CA HIS A 221 -8.67 8.34 3.42
C HIS A 221 -9.74 8.02 4.46
N MET A 222 -9.89 8.86 5.48
CA MET A 222 -10.91 8.66 6.51
C MET A 222 -12.34 8.90 6.01
N ALA A 223 -12.53 9.83 5.06
CA ALA A 223 -13.79 10.00 4.37
C ALA A 223 -14.16 8.73 3.59
N ALA A 224 -13.18 8.08 2.94
CA ALA A 224 -13.42 6.80 2.27
C ALA A 224 -13.71 5.67 3.26
N PHE A 225 -12.98 5.59 4.38
CA PHE A 225 -13.21 4.60 5.43
C PHE A 225 -14.59 4.73 6.10
N ALA A 226 -15.08 5.95 6.27
CA ALA A 226 -16.35 6.22 6.93
C ALA A 226 -17.59 6.01 6.04
N ARG A 227 -17.41 5.80 4.73
CA ARG A 227 -18.50 5.54 3.79
C ARG A 227 -19.20 4.22 4.04
#